data_AF-A0A8D5UH62-F1
#
_entry.id   AF-A0A8D5UH62-F1
#
_cell.length_a   1.000
_cell.length_b   1.000
_cell.length_c   1.000
_cell.angle_alpha   90.00
_cell.angle_beta   90.00
_cell.angle_gamma   90.00
#
_symmetry.space_group_name_H-M   'P 1'
#
loop_
_entity.id
_entity.type
_entity.pdbx_description
1 polymer ?
#
loop_
_entity_poly.entity_id
_entity_poly.type
_entity_poly.pdbx_seq_one_letter_code
_entity_poly.pdbx_strand_id
1 'polypeptide(L)' 'MKKTVGVSFDLSDPMENDLFQFAQRKTGNFGDLVKHLLFAWRYGYLEPDGEWKTSQPDAAQVIRNSGLPFG' A
#
# COMPACT_ATOMS: atom_id res chain seq x y z
N MET A 1 0.52 -15.50 19.67
CA MET A 1 1.90 -15.00 19.91
C MET A 1 2.23 -13.98 18.83
N LYS A 2 2.65 -12.76 19.18
CA LYS A 2 3.03 -11.75 18.17
C LYS A 2 4.52 -11.92 17.84
N LYS A 3 4.88 -11.89 16.55
CA LYS A 3 6.27 -11.87 16.07
C LYS A 3 6.49 -10.57 15.31
N THR A 4 7.66 -9.96 15.46
CA THR A 4 7.99 -8.66 14.88
C THR A 4 9.21 -8.79 13.97
N VAL A 5 9.16 -8.14 12.80
CA VAL A 5 10.29 -7.92 11.89
C VAL A 5 10.49 -6.41 11.80
N GLY A 6 11.73 -5.95 11.93
CA GLY A 6 12.09 -4.53 11.92
C GLY A 6 13.07 -4.19 10.80
N VAL A 7 13.07 -2.93 10.39
CA VAL A 7 14.01 -2.33 9.44
C VAL A 7 14.64 -1.12 10.11
N SER A 8 15.93 -0.89 9.87
CA SER A 8 16.68 0.26 10.36
C SER A 8 17.04 1.17 9.18
N PHE A 9 17.15 2.47 9.45
CA PHE A 9 17.62 3.46 8.49
C PHE A 9 19.05 3.87 8.84
N ASP A 10 19.95 3.90 7.86
CA ASP A 10 21.24 4.57 7.98
C ASP A 10 21.08 6.06 7.66
N LEU A 11 21.15 6.91 8.69
CA LEU A 11 20.99 8.36 8.51
C LEU A 11 22.21 9.03 7.87
N SER A 12 23.31 8.29 7.70
CA SER A 12 24.49 8.74 6.95
C SER A 12 24.24 8.65 5.44
N ASP A 13 23.36 7.75 5.01
CA ASP A 13 22.90 7.65 3.64
C ASP A 13 21.85 8.74 3.36
N PRO A 14 22.08 9.64 2.38
CA PRO A 14 21.15 10.74 2.10
C PRO A 14 19.76 10.29 1.67
N MET A 15 19.64 9.16 0.96
CA MET A 15 18.36 8.63 0.48
C MET A 15 17.58 8.03 1.65
N GLU A 16 18.22 7.22 2.50
CA GLU A 16 17.58 6.64 3.68
C GLU A 16 17.16 7.71 4.70
N ASN A 17 17.98 8.75 4.88
CA ASN A 17 17.63 9.89 5.72
C ASN A 17 16.39 10.64 5.19
N ASP A 18 16.32 10.91 3.88
CA ASP A 18 15.14 11.56 3.29
C ASP A 18 13.88 10.71 3.47
N LEU A 19 13.98 9.40 3.23
CA LEU A 19 12.87 8.46 3.41
C LEU A 19 12.40 8.39 4.88
N PHE A 20 13.34 8.40 5.81
CA PHE A 20 13.06 8.46 7.25
C PHE A 20 12.32 9.74 7.64
N GLN A 21 12.78 10.90 7.16
CA GLN A 21 12.12 12.19 7.40
C GLN A 21 10.72 12.22 6.80
N PHE A 22 10.54 11.68 5.60
CA PHE A 22 9.23 11.55 4.96
C PHE A 22 8.29 10.68 5.80
N ALA A 23 8.76 9.50 6.22
CA ALA A 23 7.99 8.56 7.02
C ALA A 23 7.53 9.17 8.35
N GLN A 24 8.39 9.94 9.02
CA GLN A 24 8.03 10.64 10.26
C GLN A 24 6.97 11.73 10.06
N ARG A 25 7.05 12.49 8.96
CA ARG A 25 6.17 13.66 8.75
C ARG A 25 4.78 13.30 8.26
N LYS A 26 4.65 12.30 7.39
CA LYS A 26 3.39 11.99 6.68
C LYS A 26 2.58 10.87 7.29
N THR A 27 3.20 9.97 8.05
CA THR A 27 2.55 8.71 8.44
C THR A 27 2.41 8.64 9.95
N GLY A 28 1.22 8.97 10.47
CA GLY A 28 0.89 8.70 11.87
C GLY A 28 1.00 7.21 12.25
N ASN A 29 1.02 6.31 11.26
CA ASN A 29 1.22 4.87 11.45
C ASN A 29 2.03 4.25 10.29
N PHE A 30 3.36 4.42 10.36
CA PHE A 30 4.32 3.85 9.40
C PHE A 30 4.20 2.33 9.27
N GLY A 31 3.93 1.62 10.38
CA GLY A 31 3.80 0.17 10.38
C GLY A 31 2.66 -0.34 9.50
N ASP A 32 1.53 0.37 9.45
CA ASP A 32 0.40 -0.04 8.60
C ASP A 32 0.62 0.31 7.12
N LEU A 33 1.37 1.39 6.83
CA LEU A 33 1.80 1.69 5.47
C LEU A 33 2.72 0.59 4.92
N VAL A 34 3.74 0.19 5.68
CA VAL A 34 4.68 -0.86 5.26
C VAL A 34 3.94 -2.19 5.03
N LYS A 35 2.99 -2.55 5.90
CA LYS A 35 2.17 -3.76 5.69
C LYS A 35 1.35 -3.70 4.40
N HIS A 36 0.74 -2.55 4.10
CA HIS A 36 -0.02 -2.37 2.85
C HIS A 36 0.87 -2.49 1.62
N LEU A 37 2.06 -1.87 1.64
CA LEU A 37 3.01 -1.94 0.54
C LEU A 37 3.51 -3.37 0.32
N LEU A 38 3.86 -4.09 1.39
CA LEU A 38 4.28 -5.49 1.31
C LEU A 38 3.15 -6.40 0.80
N PHE A 39 1.91 -6.15 1.24
CA PHE A 39 0.75 -6.85 0.73
C PHE A 39 0.58 -6.59 -0.78
N ALA A 40 0.56 -5.32 -1.19
CA ALA A 40 0.43 -4.93 -2.59
C ALA A 40 1.52 -5.56 -3.47
N TRP A 41 2.79 -5.50 -3.02
CA TRP A 41 3.91 -6.11 -3.72
C TRP A 41 3.76 -7.63 -3.84
N ARG A 42 3.39 -8.32 -2.75
CA ARG A 42 3.20 -9.79 -2.75
C ARG A 42 2.13 -10.28 -3.71
N TYR A 43 1.09 -9.48 -3.94
CA TYR A 43 -0.06 -9.84 -4.79
C TYR A 43 -0.02 -9.17 -6.17
N GLY A 44 1.07 -8.47 -6.51
CA GLY A 44 1.25 -7.87 -7.84
C GLY A 44 0.42 -6.60 -8.08
N TYR A 45 -0.07 -5.95 -7.02
CA TYR A 45 -0.76 -4.66 -7.10
C TYR A 45 0.21 -3.46 -7.16
N LEU A 46 1.50 -3.70 -6.93
CA LEU A 46 2.57 -2.73 -7.17
C LEU A 46 3.42 -3.26 -8.34
N GLU A 47 3.28 -2.68 -9.54
CA GLU A 47 4.26 -2.87 -10.61
C GLU A 47 5.52 -2.03 -10.29
N PRO A 48 6.73 -2.57 -10.48
CA PRO A 48 7.99 -1.86 -10.20
C PRO A 48 8.18 -0.58 -11.02
N ASP A 49 7.32 -0.33 -12.00
CA ASP A 49 7.43 0.75 -13.00
C ASP A 49 6.49 1.94 -12.71
N GLY A 50 5.85 1.98 -11.55
CA GLY A 50 5.11 3.17 -11.09
C GLY A 50 3.71 3.35 -11.68
N GLU A 51 3.23 2.44 -12.51
CA GLU A 51 1.82 2.43 -12.92
C GLU A 51 0.97 1.75 -11.85
N TRP A 52 0.32 2.56 -11.01
CA TRP A 52 -0.77 2.07 -10.16
C TRP A 52 -1.89 1.58 -11.06
N LYS A 53 -1.98 0.27 -11.28
CA LYS A 53 -3.21 -0.33 -11.79
C LYS A 53 -4.28 -0.18 -10.72
N THR A 54 -5.08 0.89 -10.84
CA THR A 54 -6.45 0.91 -10.33
C THR A 54 -7.23 -0.16 -11.11
N SER A 55 -6.97 -1.41 -10.76
CA SER A 55 -7.95 -2.49 -10.95
C SER A 55 -8.74 -2.56 -9.66
N GLN A 56 -9.35 -1.43 -9.25
CA GLN A 56 -10.59 -1.54 -8.50
C GLN A 56 -11.55 -2.24 -9.46
N PRO A 57 -12.12 -3.42 -9.12
CA PRO A 57 -13.32 -3.83 -9.79
C PRO A 57 -14.33 -2.73 -9.50
N ASP A 58 -14.69 -1.99 -10.56
CA ASP A 58 -15.67 -0.93 -10.53
C ASP A 58 -16.93 -1.48 -9.86
N ALA A 59 -17.14 -1.14 -8.59
CA ALA A 59 -18.25 -1.63 -7.80
C ALA A 59 -19.59 -1.26 -8.47
N ALA A 60 -19.60 -0.25 -9.37
CA ALA A 60 -20.75 0.10 -10.17
C ALA A 60 -21.05 -0.90 -11.31
N GLN A 61 -20.08 -1.66 -11.81
CA GLN A 61 -20.32 -2.66 -12.86
C GLN A 61 -20.90 -3.97 -12.33
N VAL A 62 -20.59 -4.34 -11.08
CA VAL A 62 -21.20 -5.53 -10.44
C VAL A 62 -22.70 -5.31 -10.19
N ILE A 63 -23.12 -4.08 -9.88
CA ILE A 63 -24.53 -3.74 -9.65
C ILE A 63 -25.31 -3.71 -10.98
N ARG A 64 -24.68 -3.31 -12.09
CA ARG A 64 -25.34 -3.24 -13.40
C ARG A 64 -25.53 -4.61 -14.07
N ASN A 65 -24.68 -5.58 -13.77
CA ASN A 65 -24.75 -6.93 -14.35
C ASN A 65 -25.43 -7.97 -13.45
N SER A 66 -25.91 -7.60 -12.26
CA SER A 66 -26.55 -8.55 -11.34
C SER A 66 -28.01 -8.86 -11.64
N GLY A 67 -28.66 -8.15 -12.58
CA GLY A 67 -30.02 -8.49 -13.04
C GLY A 67 -31.07 -8.49 -11.93
N LEU A 68 -30.82 -7.79 -10.82
CA LEU A 68 -31.75 -7.71 -9.69
C LEU A 68 -32.74 -6.55 -9.94
N PRO A 69 -34.06 -6.81 -9.97
CA PRO A 69 -35.03 -5.74 -9.98
C PRO A 69 -35.05 -5.14 -8.57
N PHE A 70 -34.52 -3.93 -8.43
CA PHE A 70 -34.70 -3.18 -7.18
C PHE A 70 -36.19 -2.85 -7.05
N GLY A 71 -36.81 -3.35 -5.97
CA GLY A 71 -38.10 -2.87 -5.47
C GLY A 71 -37.96 -1.54 -4.76
#